data_AF-X1KIM8-F1
#
_entry.id   AF-X1KIM8-F1
#
_cell.length_a   1.000
_cell.length_b   1.000
_cell.length_c   1.000
_cell.angle_alpha   90.00
_cell.angle_beta   90.00
_cell.angle_gamma   90.00
#
_symmetry.space_group_name_H-M   'P 1'
#
loop_
_entity.id
_entity.type
_entity.pdbx_description
1 polymer ?
#
loop_
_entity_poly.entity_id
_entity_poly.type
_entity_poly.pdbx_seq_one_letter_code
_entity_poly.pdbx_strand_id
1 'polypeptide(L)'
;MALGAWLSSGQWQWFVSLTFRAEYVSPKEADRHWQAWLNSLCQSCKALDLSRPFYFRVTELQNRGTLHYHSLIGGVGDIRRLLFKDIWELHGFARVERYEPSLGACHYVGKYLVKTDGAIHFSHNLKEHLTTS
;
A
#
# COMPACT_ATOMS: atom_id res chain seq x y z
N MET A 1 -3.47 22.81 4.46
CA MET A 1 -3.18 21.91 3.31
C MET A 1 -4.15 20.75 3.33
N ALA A 2 -4.75 20.40 2.20
CA ALA A 2 -5.59 19.21 2.10
C ALA A 2 -4.72 17.94 2.19
N LEU A 3 -5.22 16.88 2.85
CA LEU A 3 -4.53 15.59 3.05
C LEU A 3 -3.94 15.01 1.75
N GLY A 4 -4.64 15.22 0.63
CA GLY A 4 -4.20 14.80 -0.70
C GLY A 4 -2.94 15.49 -1.21
N ALA A 5 -2.84 16.80 -1.02
CA ALA A 5 -1.66 17.57 -1.40
C ALA A 5 -0.47 17.20 -0.52
N TRP A 6 -0.70 16.99 0.78
CA TRP A 6 0.31 16.51 1.72
C TRP A 6 0.80 15.10 1.39
N LEU A 7 -0.09 14.17 1.04
CA LEU A 7 0.33 12.83 0.60
C LEU A 7 1.10 12.86 -0.71
N SER A 8 0.78 13.80 -1.62
CA SER A 8 1.44 13.85 -2.93
C SER A 8 2.90 14.32 -2.88
N SER A 9 3.39 14.84 -1.74
CA SER A 9 4.82 15.16 -1.56
C SER A 9 5.70 13.93 -1.34
N GLY A 10 5.10 12.78 -1.02
CA GLY A 10 5.85 11.55 -0.79
C GLY A 10 6.56 11.07 -2.07
N GLN A 11 7.79 10.61 -1.92
CA GLN A 11 8.57 9.97 -2.98
C GLN A 11 8.05 8.54 -3.26
N TRP A 12 6.75 8.43 -3.58
CA TRP A 12 6.10 7.16 -3.88
C TRP A 12 6.66 6.57 -5.16
N GLN A 13 6.83 5.25 -5.15
CA GLN A 13 7.33 4.51 -6.29
C GLN A 13 6.29 3.52 -6.80
N TRP A 14 5.51 2.91 -5.90
CA TRP A 14 4.49 1.94 -6.24
C TRP A 14 3.10 2.36 -5.78
N PHE A 15 2.11 2.05 -6.61
CA PHE A 15 0.73 1.91 -6.20
C PHE A 15 0.39 0.43 -6.08
N VAL A 16 -0.29 0.07 -5.00
CA VAL A 16 -0.61 -1.30 -4.65
C VAL A 16 -2.10 -1.43 -4.33
N SER A 17 -2.76 -2.37 -4.99
CA SER A 17 -4.16 -2.71 -4.76
C SER A 17 -4.26 -4.21 -4.53
N LEU A 18 -4.68 -4.61 -3.33
CA LEU A 18 -4.69 -5.99 -2.86
C LEU A 18 -6.09 -6.39 -2.39
N THR A 19 -6.73 -7.31 -3.08
CA THR A 19 -8.08 -7.79 -2.77
C THR A 19 -8.00 -9.23 -2.32
N PHE A 20 -8.72 -9.61 -1.25
CA PHE A 20 -8.83 -11.02 -0.85
C PHE A 20 -9.77 -11.80 -1.76
N ARG A 21 -9.51 -13.10 -1.97
CA ARG A 21 -10.42 -13.98 -2.74
C ARG A 21 -11.69 -14.33 -1.96
N ALA A 22 -11.56 -14.54 -0.66
CA ALA A 22 -12.68 -14.98 0.18
C ALA A 22 -13.71 -13.88 0.36
N GLU A 23 -14.99 -14.27 0.38
CA GLU A 23 -16.10 -13.35 0.67
C GLU A 23 -15.97 -12.73 2.06
N TYR A 24 -15.37 -13.46 3.02
CA TYR A 24 -15.07 -12.95 4.34
C TYR A 24 -13.65 -13.35 4.78
N VAL A 25 -12.87 -12.34 5.20
CA VAL A 25 -11.62 -12.51 5.93
C VAL A 25 -11.71 -11.63 7.16
N SER A 26 -11.46 -12.17 8.35
CA SER A 26 -11.48 -11.34 9.55
C SER A 26 -10.39 -10.25 9.47
N PRO A 27 -10.60 -9.05 10.04
CA PRO A 27 -9.59 -7.99 10.01
C PRO A 27 -8.22 -8.43 10.54
N LYS A 28 -8.20 -9.31 11.56
CA LYS A 28 -6.98 -9.86 12.14
C LYS A 28 -6.21 -10.75 11.16
N GLU A 29 -6.89 -11.66 10.46
CA GLU A 29 -6.23 -12.48 9.43
C GLU A 29 -5.78 -11.60 8.25
N ALA A 30 -6.60 -10.65 7.85
CA ALA A 30 -6.30 -9.75 6.76
C ALA A 30 -5.02 -8.93 7.05
N ASP A 31 -4.85 -8.46 8.28
CA ASP A 31 -3.64 -7.75 8.69
C ASP A 31 -2.41 -8.68 8.77
N ARG A 32 -2.57 -9.94 9.16
CA ARG A 32 -1.46 -10.91 9.11
C ARG A 32 -0.96 -11.13 7.68
N HIS A 33 -1.86 -11.30 6.71
CA HIS A 33 -1.47 -11.44 5.30
C HIS A 33 -0.78 -10.19 4.79
N TRP A 34 -1.26 -9.00 5.15
CA TRP A 34 -0.57 -7.74 4.85
C TRP A 34 0.85 -7.71 5.45
N GLN A 35 1.00 -8.04 6.73
CA GLN A 35 2.30 -8.05 7.39
C GLN A 35 3.26 -9.07 6.78
N ALA A 36 2.78 -10.27 6.42
CA ALA A 36 3.59 -11.26 5.74
C ALA A 36 4.12 -10.73 4.39
N TRP A 37 3.24 -10.14 3.59
CA TRP A 37 3.59 -9.53 2.29
C TRP A 37 4.57 -8.36 2.45
N LEU A 38 4.34 -7.45 3.42
CA LEU A 38 5.22 -6.33 3.72
C LEU A 38 6.59 -6.79 4.23
N ASN A 39 6.63 -7.86 5.05
CA ASN A 39 7.87 -8.42 5.54
C ASN A 39 8.70 -9.02 4.40
N SER A 40 8.08 -9.70 3.42
CA SER A 40 8.76 -10.12 2.20
C SER A 40 9.38 -8.92 1.46
N LEU A 41 8.67 -7.80 1.39
CA LEU A 41 9.18 -6.58 0.75
C LEU A 41 10.36 -5.99 1.52
N CYS A 42 10.28 -5.96 2.85
CA CYS A 42 11.38 -5.52 3.71
C CYS A 42 12.62 -6.41 3.53
N GLN A 43 12.45 -7.73 3.38
CA GLN A 43 13.57 -8.64 3.09
C GLN A 43 14.18 -8.37 1.72
N SER A 44 13.37 -8.11 0.69
CA SER A 44 13.89 -7.73 -0.63
C SER A 44 14.63 -6.40 -0.61
N CYS A 45 14.14 -5.39 0.11
CA CYS A 45 14.87 -4.13 0.34
C CYS A 45 16.22 -4.39 1.02
N LYS A 46 16.23 -5.16 2.12
CA LYS A 46 17.45 -5.51 2.83
C LYS A 46 18.46 -6.26 1.96
N ALA A 47 18.00 -7.20 1.13
CA ALA A 47 18.85 -7.96 0.22
C ALA A 47 19.52 -7.08 -0.86
N LEU A 48 18.96 -5.89 -1.12
CA LEU A 48 19.48 -4.89 -2.06
C LEU A 48 20.14 -3.70 -1.34
N ASP A 49 20.42 -3.82 -0.04
CA ASP A 49 20.98 -2.75 0.80
C ASP A 49 20.15 -1.44 0.79
N LEU A 50 18.84 -1.56 0.60
CA LEU A 50 17.89 -0.46 0.70
C LEU A 50 17.40 -0.30 2.14
N SER A 51 17.06 0.94 2.51
CA SER A 51 16.36 1.21 3.77
C SER A 51 14.99 0.54 3.82
N ARG A 52 14.40 0.49 5.02
CA ARG A 52 13.05 -0.07 5.19
C ARG A 52 12.05 0.75 4.35
N PRO A 53 11.21 0.11 3.52
CA PRO A 53 10.23 0.83 2.72
C PRO A 53 9.22 1.55 3.63
N PHE A 54 8.67 2.65 3.15
CA PHE A 54 7.61 3.39 3.81
C PHE A 54 6.30 3.24 3.03
N TYR A 55 5.17 3.34 3.73
CA TYR A 55 3.87 3.16 3.09
C TYR A 55 2.76 4.00 3.72
N PHE A 56 1.73 4.26 2.92
CA PHE A 56 0.41 4.73 3.33
C PHE A 56 -0.63 3.78 2.76
N ARG A 57 -1.46 3.17 3.62
CA ARG A 57 -2.47 2.16 3.27
C ARG A 57 -3.85 2.60 3.75
N VAL A 58 -4.85 2.39 2.92
CA VAL A 58 -6.27 2.45 3.28
C VAL A 58 -6.87 1.06 3.13
N THR A 59 -7.60 0.63 4.15
CA THR A 59 -8.46 -0.56 4.11
C THR A 59 -9.85 -0.16 3.68
N GLU A 60 -10.38 -0.79 2.64
CA GLU A 60 -11.74 -0.65 2.16
C GLU A 60 -12.50 -1.95 2.38
N LEU A 61 -13.69 -1.86 2.98
CA LEU A 61 -14.66 -2.95 2.99
C LEU A 61 -15.52 -2.84 1.73
N GLN A 62 -15.47 -3.84 0.84
CA GLN A 62 -16.38 -3.89 -0.29
C GLN A 62 -17.75 -4.43 0.15
N ASN A 63 -18.79 -4.12 -0.64
CA ASN A 63 -20.21 -4.43 -0.37
C ASN A 63 -20.54 -5.92 -0.11
N ARG A 64 -19.58 -6.83 -0.25
CA ARG A 64 -19.72 -8.29 -0.02
C ARG A 64 -18.92 -8.82 1.18
N GLY A 65 -18.29 -7.94 1.98
CA GLY A 65 -17.42 -8.34 3.09
C GLY A 65 -15.96 -8.56 2.71
N THR A 66 -15.63 -8.51 1.41
CA THR A 66 -14.26 -8.62 0.92
C THR A 66 -13.45 -7.39 1.30
N LEU A 67 -12.38 -7.61 2.06
CA LEU A 67 -11.42 -6.57 2.40
C LEU A 67 -10.50 -6.28 1.21
N HIS A 68 -10.19 -5.01 1.03
CA HIS A 68 -9.33 -4.51 -0.04
C HIS A 68 -8.36 -3.49 0.54
N TYR A 69 -7.08 -3.62 0.24
CA TYR A 69 -6.06 -2.63 0.58
C TYR A 69 -5.67 -1.81 -0.65
N HIS A 70 -5.64 -0.49 -0.47
CA HIS A 70 -4.99 0.45 -1.38
C HIS A 70 -3.79 1.05 -0.68
N SER A 71 -2.60 0.95 -1.26
CA SER A 71 -1.38 1.42 -0.64
C SER A 71 -0.48 2.17 -1.62
N LEU A 72 0.13 3.24 -1.13
CA LEU A 72 1.27 3.90 -1.76
C LEU A 72 2.53 3.44 -1.02
N ILE A 73 3.58 3.11 -1.76
CA ILE A 73 4.83 2.58 -1.19
C ILE A 73 6.03 3.28 -1.84
N GLY A 74 7.01 3.65 -1.01
CA GLY A 74 8.32 4.17 -1.44
C GLY A 74 9.48 3.51 -0.70
N GLY A 75 10.70 3.80 -1.11
CA GLY A 75 11.92 3.17 -0.57
C GLY A 75 12.16 1.75 -1.09
N VAL A 76 11.65 1.43 -2.29
CA VAL A 76 11.65 0.08 -2.88
C VAL A 76 12.59 -0.06 -4.09
N GLY A 77 13.23 1.03 -4.52
CA GLY A 77 14.18 1.01 -5.65
C GLY A 77 13.60 0.35 -6.90
N ASP A 78 14.41 -0.49 -7.55
CA ASP A 78 14.06 -1.25 -8.76
C ASP A 78 13.59 -2.68 -8.49
N ILE A 79 13.09 -2.96 -7.27
CA ILE A 79 12.51 -4.27 -6.95
C ILE A 79 11.41 -4.61 -7.97
N ARG A 80 11.40 -5.86 -8.45
CA ARG A 80 10.46 -6.33 -9.45
C ARG A 80 9.04 -6.42 -8.87
N ARG A 81 8.19 -5.45 -9.18
CA ARG A 81 6.76 -5.39 -8.78
C ARG A 81 5.98 -6.68 -9.02
N LEU A 82 6.21 -7.35 -10.15
CA LEU A 82 5.51 -8.60 -10.50
C LEU A 82 5.73 -9.70 -9.47
N LEU A 83 6.91 -9.79 -8.84
CA LEU A 83 7.14 -10.77 -7.77
C LEU A 83 6.15 -10.56 -6.62
N PHE A 84 5.89 -9.30 -6.26
CA PHE A 84 5.00 -8.95 -5.15
C PHE A 84 3.52 -9.09 -5.51
N LYS A 85 3.19 -8.95 -6.80
CA LYS A 85 1.88 -9.35 -7.32
C LYS A 85 1.69 -10.86 -7.11
N ASP A 86 2.65 -11.67 -7.58
CA ASP A 86 2.57 -13.13 -7.52
C ASP A 86 2.50 -13.65 -6.07
N ILE A 87 3.26 -13.07 -5.14
CA ILE A 87 3.20 -13.41 -3.71
C ILE A 87 1.79 -13.20 -3.14
N TRP A 88 1.12 -12.09 -3.49
CA TRP A 88 -0.23 -11.83 -2.98
C TRP A 88 -1.29 -12.69 -3.64
N GLU A 89 -1.12 -13.10 -4.90
CA GLU A 89 -2.11 -13.89 -5.62
C GLU A 89 -2.36 -15.28 -5.02
N LEU A 90 -1.51 -15.72 -4.09
CA LEU A 90 -1.75 -16.85 -3.19
C LEU A 90 -2.98 -16.67 -2.28
N HIS A 91 -3.40 -15.42 -2.03
CA HIS A 91 -4.48 -15.05 -1.11
C HIS A 91 -5.64 -14.31 -1.81
N GLY A 92 -5.42 -13.84 -3.04
CA GLY A 92 -6.42 -13.06 -3.75
C GLY A 92 -5.95 -12.49 -5.08
N PHE A 93 -6.29 -11.23 -5.33
CA PHE A 93 -5.96 -10.51 -6.55
C PHE A 93 -5.08 -9.32 -6.20
N ALA A 94 -4.05 -9.09 -7.03
CA ALA A 94 -3.12 -8.00 -6.80
C ALA A 94 -2.87 -7.18 -8.06
N ARG A 95 -2.69 -5.88 -7.84
CA ARG A 95 -2.12 -4.93 -8.78
C ARG A 95 -0.99 -4.21 -8.07
N VAL A 96 0.22 -4.31 -8.61
CA VAL A 96 1.42 -3.64 -8.11
C VAL A 96 2.00 -2.86 -9.28
N GLU A 97 1.67 -1.58 -9.34
CA GLU A 97 1.96 -0.70 -10.47
C GLU A 97 3.01 0.35 -10.09
N ARG A 98 3.66 0.93 -11.10
CA ARG A 98 4.48 2.13 -10.89
C ARG A 98 3.54 3.27 -10.50
N TYR A 99 3.94 4.04 -9.50
CA TYR A 99 3.24 5.28 -9.15
C TYR A 99 3.56 6.36 -10.18
N GLU A 100 2.54 7.04 -10.68
CA GLU A 100 2.67 8.16 -11.61
C GLU A 100 2.40 9.49 -10.86
N PRO A 101 3.45 10.29 -10.58
CA PRO A 101 3.30 11.52 -9.79
C PRO A 101 2.36 12.56 -10.39
N SER A 102 2.21 12.58 -11.72
CA SER A 102 1.33 13.51 -12.44
C SER A 102 -0.16 13.30 -12.11
N LEU A 103 -0.56 12.11 -11.68
CA LEU A 103 -1.93 11.81 -11.24
C LEU A 103 -2.17 12.22 -9.78
N GLY A 104 -1.10 12.30 -8.97
CA GLY A 104 -1.14 12.63 -7.55
C GLY A 104 -1.69 11.50 -6.67
N ALA A 105 -1.37 11.56 -5.37
CA ALA A 105 -1.73 10.50 -4.41
C ALA A 105 -3.26 10.34 -4.28
N CYS A 106 -4.00 11.44 -4.40
CA CYS A 106 -5.46 11.43 -4.37
C CYS A 106 -6.11 10.60 -5.47
N HIS A 107 -5.50 10.49 -6.65
CA HIS A 107 -6.03 9.64 -7.72
C HIS A 107 -6.08 8.17 -7.28
N TYR A 108 -5.07 7.73 -6.52
CA TYR A 108 -4.91 6.34 -6.11
C TYR A 108 -5.65 5.99 -4.81
N VAL A 109 -5.65 6.89 -3.82
CA VAL A 109 -6.24 6.60 -2.49
C VAL A 109 -7.43 7.48 -2.13
N GLY A 110 -7.68 8.57 -2.86
CA GLY A 110 -8.64 9.62 -2.48
C GLY A 110 -10.08 9.14 -2.37
N LYS A 111 -10.52 8.24 -3.26
CA LYS A 111 -11.85 7.63 -3.20
C LYS A 111 -12.11 6.89 -1.87
N TYR A 112 -11.08 6.36 -1.25
CA TYR A 112 -11.19 5.52 -0.05
C TYR A 112 -11.04 6.32 1.24
N LEU A 113 -10.41 7.50 1.18
CA LEU A 113 -10.30 8.42 2.32
C LEU A 113 -11.63 9.03 2.75
N VAL A 114 -12.61 9.08 1.84
CA VAL A 114 -13.93 9.67 2.09
C VAL A 114 -14.98 8.65 2.54
N LYS A 115 -14.63 7.35 2.56
CA LYS A 115 -15.53 6.30 3.05
C LYS A 115 -15.45 6.23 4.58
N THR A 116 -16.60 6.28 5.24
CA THR A 116 -16.72 6.25 6.71
C THR A 116 -16.17 4.98 7.35
N ASP A 117 -16.09 3.89 6.58
CA ASP A 117 -15.69 2.57 7.09
C ASP A 117 -14.22 2.24 6.75
N GLY A 118 -13.48 3.21 6.20
CA GLY A 118 -12.09 3.04 5.81
C GLY A 118 -11.12 3.19 6.98
N ALA A 119 -10.21 2.23 7.17
CA ALA A 119 -9.13 2.33 8.15
C ALA A 119 -7.82 2.77 7.49
N ILE A 120 -7.19 3.82 8.02
CA ILE A 120 -5.90 4.34 7.53
C ILE A 120 -4.76 3.78 8.39
N HIS A 121 -3.73 3.25 7.74
CA HIS A 121 -2.49 2.79 8.37
C HIS A 121 -1.29 3.30 7.59
N PHE A 122 -0.19 3.62 8.26
CA PHE A 122 1.04 4.04 7.62
C PHE A 122 2.25 3.61 8.44
N SER A 123 3.40 3.49 7.79
CA SER A 123 4.64 3.14 8.48
C SER A 123 5.13 4.27 9.38
N HIS A 124 5.84 3.94 10.45
CA HIS A 124 6.37 4.92 11.39
C HIS A 124 7.33 5.92 10.71
N ASN A 125 8.16 5.44 9.78
CA ASN A 125 9.11 6.25 9.02
C ASN A 125 8.46 7.11 7.92
N LEU A 126 7.14 7.01 7.66
CA LEU A 126 6.50 7.79 6.61
C LEU A 126 6.72 9.30 6.78
N LYS A 127 6.71 9.80 8.02
CA LYS A 127 6.84 11.24 8.29
C LYS A 127 8.15 11.83 7.76
N GLU A 128 9.24 11.06 7.83
CA GLU A 128 10.57 11.47 7.34
C GLU A 128 10.58 11.70 5.82
N HIS A 129 9.64 11.07 5.10
CA HIS A 129 9.52 11.13 3.64
C HIS A 129 8.43 12.09 3.14
N LEU A 130 7.73 12.77 4.05
CA LEU A 130 6.66 13.74 3.72
C LEU A 130 7.03 15.20 4.06
N THR A 131 8.14 15.42 4.77
CA THR A 131 8.59 16.74 5.24
C THR A 131 9.67 17.40 4.38
N THR A 132 10.19 16.70 3.37
CA THR A 132 11.22 17.23 2.47
C THR A 132 10.55 18.00 1.34
N SER A 133 10.16 19.25 1.62
CA SER A 133 9.85 20.27 0.60
C SER A 133 11.08 21.10 0.31
#